data_AF-A0A165ZP59-F1
#
_entry.id   AF-A0A165ZP59-F1
#
_cell.length_a   1.000
_cell.length_b   1.000
_cell.length_c   1.000
_cell.angle_alpha   90.00
_cell.angle_beta   90.00
_cell.angle_gamma   90.00
#
_symmetry.space_group_name_H-M   'P 1'
#
loop_
_entity.id
_entity.type
_entity.pdbx_description
1 polymer ?
#
loop_
_entity_poly.entity_id
_entity_poly.type
_entity_poly.pdbx_seq_one_letter_code
_entity_poly.pdbx_strand_id
1 'polypeptide(L)' 'MLDDLPGVEGEIKAVPQGRFGDVEDVADVVTFLCSEEAAYINGSALVVDGGFSIY' A
#
# COMPACT_ATOMS: atom_id res chain seq x y z
N MET A 1 12.80 10.61 -1.23
CA MET A 1 11.77 9.63 -0.84
C MET A 1 12.40 8.66 0.16
N LEU A 2 11.63 7.87 0.94
CA LEU A 2 12.23 6.89 1.86
C LEU A 2 13.13 5.89 1.12
N ASP A 3 12.82 5.65 -0.14
CA ASP A 3 13.45 4.74 -1.07
C ASP A 3 14.87 5.15 -1.46
N ASP A 4 15.19 6.43 -1.32
CA ASP A 4 16.50 6.99 -1.64
C ASP A 4 17.47 6.96 -0.45
N LEU A 5 16.99 6.52 0.73
CA LEU A 5 17.83 6.46 1.92
C LEU A 5 18.87 5.33 1.80
N PRO A 6 20.12 5.55 2.25
CA PRO A 6 21.09 4.47 2.28
C PRO A 6 20.66 3.39 3.29
N GLY A 7 20.74 2.13 2.89
CA GLY A 7 20.50 0.98 3.77
C GLY A 7 19.06 0.47 3.81
N VAL A 8 18.18 0.93 2.89
CA VAL A 8 16.81 0.39 2.73
C VAL A 8 16.64 -0.51 1.50
N GLU A 9 17.74 -0.83 0.80
CA GLU A 9 17.69 -1.58 -0.47
C GLU A 9 17.17 -3.01 -0.30
N GLY A 10 17.31 -3.60 0.89
CA GLY A 10 16.79 -4.92 1.21
C GLY A 10 15.26 -4.93 1.34
N GLU A 11 14.74 -3.93 2.03
CA GLU A 11 13.33 -3.70 2.28
C GLU A 11 12.60 -3.41 0.96
N ILE A 12 13.16 -2.53 0.11
CA ILE A 12 12.60 -2.23 -1.21
C ILE A 12 12.55 -3.49 -2.09
N LYS A 13 13.59 -4.34 -2.05
CA LYS A 13 13.61 -5.60 -2.80
C LYS A 13 12.55 -6.60 -2.33
N ALA A 14 12.14 -6.53 -1.07
CA ALA A 14 11.06 -7.34 -0.53
C ALA A 14 9.67 -6.83 -0.93
N VAL A 15 9.56 -5.60 -1.45
CA VAL A 15 8.30 -5.06 -1.98
C VAL A 15 8.25 -5.30 -3.49
N PRO A 16 7.33 -6.13 -4.01
CA PRO A 16 7.22 -6.40 -5.45
C PRO A 16 7.03 -5.15 -6.33
N GLN A 17 6.34 -4.12 -5.83
CA GLN A 17 6.21 -2.85 -6.53
C GLN A 17 7.51 -2.03 -6.60
N GLY A 18 8.56 -2.44 -5.88
CA GLY A 18 9.90 -1.85 -5.97
C GLY A 18 10.02 -0.46 -5.38
N ARG A 19 9.10 -0.07 -4.49
CA ARG A 19 9.08 1.22 -3.80
C ARG A 19 8.41 1.11 -2.43
N PHE A 20 8.67 2.06 -1.53
CA PHE A 20 7.76 2.24 -0.40
C PHE A 20 6.44 2.87 -0.86
N GLY A 21 5.38 2.58 -0.10
CA GLY A 21 4.11 3.25 -0.25
C GLY A 21 4.23 4.73 0.13
N ASP A 22 3.58 5.58 -0.64
CA ASP A 22 3.35 6.98 -0.28
C ASP A 22 2.05 7.08 0.53
N VAL A 23 1.83 8.23 1.19
CA VAL A 23 0.62 8.45 2.01
C VAL A 23 -0.64 8.34 1.15
N GLU A 24 -0.53 8.79 -0.10
CA GLU A 24 -1.58 8.78 -1.11
C GLU A 24 -2.06 7.36 -1.45
N ASP A 25 -1.19 6.34 -1.43
CA ASP A 25 -1.57 4.95 -1.71
C ASP A 25 -2.62 4.44 -0.71
N VAL A 26 -2.51 4.84 0.55
CA VAL A 26 -3.49 4.49 1.60
C VAL A 26 -4.68 5.44 1.56
N ALA A 27 -4.45 6.74 1.35
CA ALA A 27 -5.50 7.75 1.35
C ALA A 27 -6.52 7.53 0.23
N ASP A 28 -6.07 7.14 -0.97
CA ASP A 28 -6.95 6.85 -2.11
C ASP A 28 -7.82 5.62 -1.84
N VAL A 29 -7.25 4.58 -1.22
CA VAL A 29 -8.01 3.38 -0.81
C VAL A 29 -9.05 3.72 0.25
N VAL A 30 -8.69 4.52 1.25
CA VAL A 30 -9.64 5.00 2.26
C VAL A 30 -10.75 5.83 1.61
N THR A 31 -10.40 6.72 0.68
CA THR A 31 -11.36 7.56 -0.05
C THR A 31 -12.34 6.69 -0.82
N PHE A 32 -11.86 5.65 -1.51
CA PHE A 32 -12.73 4.66 -2.17
C PHE A 32 -13.62 3.92 -1.16
N LEU A 33 -13.07 3.41 -0.05
CA LEU A 33 -13.86 2.68 0.94
C LEU A 33 -14.91 3.55 1.65
N CYS A 34 -14.72 4.87 1.70
CA CYS A 34 -15.70 5.82 2.22
C CYS A 34 -16.71 6.32 1.18
N SER A 35 -16.57 5.94 -0.09
CA SER A 35 -17.44 6.37 -1.19
C SER A 35 -18.70 5.51 -1.34
N GLU A 36 -19.66 5.95 -2.15
CA GLU A 36 -20.88 5.19 -2.45
C GLU A 36 -20.58 3.92 -3.25
N GLU A 37 -19.51 3.94 -4.04
CA GLU A 37 -19.04 2.82 -4.85
C GLU A 37 -18.65 1.60 -4.01
N ALA A 38 -18.26 1.82 -2.74
CA ALA A 38 -17.89 0.76 -1.80
C ALA A 38 -19.04 0.34 -0.86
N ALA A 39 -20.29 0.77 -1.11
CA ALA A 39 -21.41 0.61 -0.16
C ALA A 39 -21.71 -0.83 0.31
N TYR A 40 -21.28 -1.85 -0.45
CA TYR A 40 -21.47 -3.26 -0.07
C TYR A 40 -20.17 -3.97 0.35
N ILE A 41 -19.07 -3.23 0.52
CA ILE A 41 -17.80 -3.74 1.01
C ILE A 41 -17.75 -3.55 2.52
N ASN A 42 -17.81 -4.65 3.26
CA ASN A 42 -17.69 -4.66 4.72
C ASN A 42 -17.09 -5.99 5.20
N GLY A 43 -16.58 -6.01 6.44
CA GLY A 43 -16.06 -7.22 7.08
C GLY A 43 -14.78 -7.78 6.44
N SER A 44 -14.08 -7.00 5.62
CA SER A 44 -12.87 -7.40 4.92
C SER A 44 -11.69 -6.49 5.26
N ALA A 45 -10.48 -7.05 5.22
CA ALA A 45 -9.23 -6.30 5.29
C ALA A 45 -8.65 -6.15 3.89
N LEU A 46 -8.36 -4.92 3.47
CA LEU A 46 -7.68 -4.63 2.21
C LEU A 46 -6.23 -4.28 2.50
N VAL A 47 -5.31 -5.11 2.01
CA VAL A 47 -3.86 -4.93 2.20
C VAL A 47 -3.33 -3.95 1.15
N VAL A 48 -2.61 -2.92 1.61
CA VAL A 48 -2.01 -1.87 0.78
C VAL A 48 -0.52 -1.78 1.13
N ASP A 49 0.29 -2.65 0.55
CA ASP A 49 1.70 -2.84 0.95
C ASP A 49 2.65 -3.10 -0.23
N GLY A 50 2.21 -2.80 -1.45
CA GLY A 50 3.00 -3.05 -2.66
C GLY A 50 3.26 -4.54 -2.95
N GLY A 51 2.53 -5.47 -2.32
CA GLY A 51 2.67 -6.91 -2.48
C GLY A 51 3.58 -7.59 -1.46
N PHE A 52 4.08 -6.86 -0.47
CA PHE A 52 5.03 -7.34 0.53
C PHE A 52 4.52 -8.56 1.33
N SER A 53 3.23 -8.62 1.67
CA SER A 53 2.70 -9.67 2.55
C SER A 53 2.63 -11.06 1.91
N ILE A 54 2.84 -11.20 0.60
CA ILE A 54 2.61 -12.46 -0.14
C ILE A 54 3.81 -12.92 -0.99
N TYR A 55 4.94 -12.20 -0.96
CA TYR A 55 6.17 -12.53 -1.68
C TYR A 55 7.39 -12.37 -0.78
#